data_AF-A0A2M7RH56-F1
#
_entry.id   AF-A0A2M7RH56-F1
#
_cell.length_a   1.000
_cell.length_b   1.000
_cell.length_c   1.000
_cell.angle_alpha   90.00
_cell.angle_beta   90.00
_cell.angle_gamma   90.00
#
_symmetry.space_group_name_H-M   'P 1'
#
loop_
_entity.id
_entity.type
_entity.pdbx_description
1 polymer ?
#
loop_
_entity_poly.entity_id
_entity_poly.type
_entity_poly.pdbx_seq_one_letter_code
_entity_poly.pdbx_strand_id
1 'polypeptide(L)'
;MAKAAISTSNINSDQYLRNVLGKIQDTFCYTLLNSAGLAIGSSSKAAVLIANTIYGSFNGAVSVKTTAEIALAGTVTNAKFNVFVLTLKSDGTVTATMGTEGATIGAVVLPAIPTNEAVIGMVIINPTGTGNFVGGTTELDDATVAPNAVYLDMVYPINWTLMENL
;
A
#
# COMPACT_ATOMS: atom_id res chain seq x y z
N MET A 1 -34.23 -5.16 -45.78
CA MET A 1 -34.40 -5.04 -44.31
C MET A 1 -33.03 -5.23 -43.68
N ALA A 2 -32.46 -4.19 -43.06
CA ALA A 2 -31.13 -4.27 -42.46
C ALA A 2 -31.20 -5.13 -41.18
N LYS A 3 -30.34 -6.14 -41.08
CA LYS A 3 -30.21 -7.01 -39.91
C LYS A 3 -29.65 -6.16 -38.77
N ALA A 4 -30.45 -5.91 -37.73
CA ALA A 4 -30.00 -5.22 -36.53
C ALA A 4 -28.85 -6.05 -35.89
N ALA A 5 -27.65 -5.50 -35.87
CA ALA A 5 -26.54 -6.08 -35.11
C ALA A 5 -26.86 -5.89 -33.62
N ILE A 6 -27.14 -6.99 -32.91
CA ILE A 6 -27.16 -6.99 -31.46
C ILE A 6 -25.73 -6.71 -31.01
N SER A 7 -25.47 -5.49 -30.56
CA SER A 7 -24.24 -5.17 -29.84
C SER A 7 -24.24 -5.99 -28.55
N THR A 8 -23.52 -7.12 -28.53
CA THR A 8 -23.18 -7.81 -27.30
C THR A 8 -22.41 -6.82 -26.44
N SER A 9 -23.03 -6.32 -25.38
CA SER A 9 -22.36 -5.41 -24.44
C SER A 9 -21.12 -6.11 -23.88
N ASN A 10 -19.97 -5.43 -23.91
CA ASN A 10 -18.68 -5.96 -23.41
C ASN A 10 -18.74 -6.46 -21.96
N ILE A 11 -19.77 -6.05 -21.23
CA ILE A 11 -20.07 -6.39 -19.82
C ILE A 11 -20.38 -7.88 -19.64
N ASN A 12 -20.93 -8.56 -20.65
CA ASN A 12 -21.30 -9.99 -20.58
C ASN A 12 -20.36 -10.90 -21.38
N SER A 13 -19.16 -10.43 -21.72
CA SER A 13 -18.15 -11.26 -22.38
C SER A 13 -17.46 -12.18 -21.37
N ASP A 14 -17.18 -13.43 -21.75
CA ASP A 14 -16.42 -14.37 -20.91
C ASP A 14 -15.08 -13.79 -20.43
N GLN A 15 -14.48 -12.92 -21.24
CA GLN A 15 -13.24 -12.21 -20.90
C GLN A 15 -13.42 -11.26 -19.70
N TYR A 16 -14.53 -10.53 -19.64
CA TYR A 16 -14.81 -9.63 -18.53
C TYR A 16 -15.00 -10.41 -17.22
N LEU A 17 -15.77 -11.50 -17.26
CA LEU A 17 -15.95 -12.37 -16.10
C LEU A 17 -14.62 -12.99 -15.62
N ARG A 18 -13.79 -13.48 -16.56
CA ARG A 18 -12.46 -14.02 -16.22
C ARG A 18 -11.54 -12.97 -15.61
N ASN A 19 -11.60 -11.73 -16.08
CA ASN A 19 -10.82 -10.64 -15.49
C ASN A 19 -11.28 -10.31 -14.07
N VAL A 20 -12.60 -10.25 -13.82
CA VAL A 20 -13.15 -10.02 -12.48
C VAL A 20 -12.78 -11.17 -11.53
N LEU A 21 -12.93 -12.42 -11.97
CA LEU A 21 -12.56 -13.60 -11.18
C LEU A 21 -11.05 -13.66 -10.90
N GLY A 22 -10.21 -13.28 -11.87
CA GLY A 22 -8.76 -13.18 -11.68
C GLY A 22 -8.40 -12.15 -10.61
N LYS A 23 -9.01 -10.96 -10.63
CA LYS A 23 -8.82 -9.93 -9.60
C LYS A 23 -9.20 -10.42 -8.20
N ILE A 24 -10.32 -11.15 -8.10
CA ILE A 24 -10.75 -11.74 -6.83
C ILE A 24 -9.73 -12.78 -6.36
N GLN A 25 -9.32 -13.70 -7.25
CA GLN A 25 -8.31 -14.71 -6.95
C GLN A 25 -7.01 -14.06 -6.45
N ASP A 26 -6.50 -13.05 -7.16
CA ASP A 26 -5.27 -12.35 -6.79
C ASP A 26 -5.39 -11.73 -5.39
N THR A 27 -6.54 -11.12 -5.05
CA THR A 27 -6.77 -10.55 -3.70
C THR A 27 -6.66 -11.60 -2.60
N PHE A 28 -7.19 -12.80 -2.82
CA PHE A 28 -7.12 -13.89 -1.84
C PHE A 28 -5.77 -14.63 -1.84
N CYS A 29 -5.09 -14.66 -2.99
CA CYS A 29 -3.84 -15.37 -3.17
C CYS A 29 -2.59 -14.55 -2.83
N TYR A 30 -2.71 -13.22 -2.74
CA TYR A 30 -1.66 -12.28 -2.34
C TYR A 30 -2.04 -11.58 -1.04
N THR A 31 -1.74 -12.22 0.08
CA THR A 31 -2.10 -11.71 1.42
C THR A 31 -1.01 -11.99 2.44
N LEU A 32 -0.88 -11.12 3.44
CA LEU A 32 -0.16 -11.46 4.65
C LEU A 32 -0.98 -12.41 5.53
N LEU A 33 -0.28 -13.24 6.28
CA LEU A 33 -0.85 -14.23 7.20
C LEU A 33 -0.75 -13.79 8.67
N ASN A 34 0.08 -12.78 8.96
CA ASN A 34 0.24 -12.19 10.28
C ASN A 34 0.64 -10.72 10.19
N SER A 35 0.44 -9.99 11.30
CA SER A 35 0.80 -8.58 11.41
C SER A 35 2.32 -8.36 11.42
N ALA A 36 2.74 -7.28 10.77
CA ALA A 36 4.13 -6.83 10.69
C ALA A 36 4.62 -6.11 11.95
N GLY A 37 3.71 -5.54 12.74
CA GLY A 37 4.07 -4.70 13.88
C GLY A 37 4.83 -3.46 13.44
N LEU A 38 4.28 -2.73 12.46
CA LEU A 38 4.93 -1.54 11.91
C LEU A 38 5.25 -0.52 13.00
N ALA A 39 6.49 -0.04 13.02
CA ALA A 39 7.00 0.90 14.01
C ALA A 39 8.03 1.87 13.42
N ILE A 40 8.51 2.81 14.21
CA ILE A 40 9.66 3.64 13.85
C ILE A 40 10.95 2.80 13.80
N GLY A 41 11.84 3.12 12.86
CA GLY A 41 13.15 2.51 12.74
C GLY A 41 14.03 2.71 13.96
N SER A 42 14.84 1.70 14.25
CA SER A 42 15.79 1.66 15.37
C SER A 42 17.19 2.15 14.98
N SER A 43 17.62 1.84 13.75
CA SER A 43 18.90 2.25 13.18
C SER A 43 18.77 3.58 12.46
N SER A 44 17.68 3.76 11.72
CA SER A 44 17.30 5.05 11.14
C SER A 44 15.87 5.41 11.53
N LYS A 45 15.72 6.51 12.27
CA LYS A 45 14.41 7.05 12.64
C LYS A 45 13.64 7.63 11.45
N ALA A 46 14.30 7.83 10.30
CA ALA A 46 13.67 8.23 9.05
C ALA A 46 13.08 7.04 8.26
N ALA A 47 13.24 5.81 8.77
CA ALA A 47 12.73 4.58 8.17
C ALA A 47 11.63 3.93 9.02
N VAL A 48 10.81 3.10 8.39
CA VAL A 48 9.75 2.31 9.04
C VAL A 48 10.28 0.91 9.31
N LEU A 49 10.12 0.42 10.54
CA LEU A 49 10.49 -0.92 10.97
C LEU A 49 9.35 -1.91 10.78
N ILE A 50 9.64 -3.04 10.16
CA ILE A 50 8.88 -4.28 10.32
C ILE A 50 9.42 -4.98 11.58
N ALA A 51 8.66 -4.99 12.66
CA ALA A 51 9.12 -5.49 13.96
C ALA A 51 8.99 -7.02 14.10
N ASN A 52 8.05 -7.63 13.38
CA ASN A 52 7.78 -9.07 13.44
C ASN A 52 8.25 -9.77 12.16
N THR A 53 8.62 -11.04 12.28
CA THR A 53 8.73 -11.91 11.10
C THR A 53 7.34 -12.10 10.49
N ILE A 54 7.19 -11.74 9.21
CA ILE A 54 5.94 -11.84 8.46
C ILE A 54 5.99 -12.98 7.45
N TYR A 55 4.84 -13.61 7.25
CA TYR A 55 4.60 -14.63 6.24
C TYR A 55 3.54 -14.11 5.26
N GLY A 56 3.83 -14.20 3.97
CA GLY A 56 2.87 -13.88 2.91
C GLY A 56 2.59 -15.09 2.04
N SER A 57 1.33 -15.27 1.65
CA SER A 57 0.93 -16.20 0.61
C SER A 57 1.00 -15.49 -0.74
N PHE A 58 1.62 -16.13 -1.73
CA PHE A 58 1.81 -15.66 -3.09
C PHE A 58 1.48 -16.79 -4.06
N ASN A 59 0.24 -16.84 -4.53
CA ASN A 59 -0.23 -17.84 -5.51
C ASN A 59 0.13 -19.30 -5.12
N GLY A 60 -0.05 -19.64 -3.84
CA GLY A 60 0.23 -20.98 -3.30
C GLY A 60 1.65 -21.19 -2.77
N ALA A 61 2.57 -20.24 -2.96
CA ALA A 61 3.88 -20.22 -2.31
C ALA A 61 3.84 -19.35 -1.05
N VAL A 62 4.60 -19.72 -0.02
CA VAL A 62 4.79 -18.89 1.18
C VAL A 62 6.14 -18.19 1.07
N SER A 63 6.14 -16.86 1.23
CA SER A 63 7.36 -16.07 1.38
C SER A 63 7.47 -15.57 2.81
N VAL A 64 8.70 -15.41 3.28
CA VAL A 64 9.00 -14.94 4.64
C VAL A 64 9.87 -13.70 4.56
N LYS A 65 9.55 -12.73 5.40
CA LYS A 65 10.39 -11.55 5.62
C LYS A 65 10.59 -11.39 7.12
N THR A 66 11.85 -11.39 7.54
CA THR A 66 12.21 -11.04 8.93
C THR A 66 12.14 -9.53 9.11
N THR A 67 12.61 -9.05 10.26
CA THR A 67 12.71 -7.62 10.52
C THR A 67 13.50 -6.89 9.41
N ALA A 68 13.01 -5.71 9.06
CA ALA A 68 13.62 -4.86 8.04
C ALA A 68 13.22 -3.40 8.28
N GLU A 69 14.14 -2.49 7.99
CA GLU A 69 13.87 -1.05 7.98
C GLU A 69 13.69 -0.58 6.54
N ILE A 70 12.58 0.09 6.28
CA ILE A 70 12.15 0.51 4.95
C ILE A 70 12.20 2.02 4.88
N ALA A 71 13.08 2.55 4.03
CA ALA A 71 13.15 3.97 3.79
C ALA A 71 11.88 4.45 3.08
N LEU A 72 11.31 5.54 3.56
CA LEU A 72 10.25 6.26 2.85
C LEU A 72 10.87 7.19 1.83
N ALA A 73 10.26 7.33 0.66
CA ALA A 73 10.73 8.21 -0.39
C ALA A 73 9.60 9.14 -0.85
N GLY A 74 9.90 10.45 -0.91
CA GLY A 74 8.95 11.48 -1.31
C GLY A 74 8.79 12.59 -0.27
N THR A 75 7.88 13.53 -0.52
CA THR A 75 7.69 14.71 0.32
C THR A 75 6.21 14.89 0.65
N VAL A 76 5.88 15.01 1.93
CA VAL A 76 4.53 15.38 2.37
C VAL A 76 4.55 16.85 2.78
N THR A 77 3.71 17.64 2.12
CA THR A 77 3.65 19.08 2.37
C THR A 77 3.10 19.37 3.78
N ASN A 78 3.59 20.44 4.41
CA ASN A 78 3.08 20.88 5.71
C ASN A 78 1.55 21.02 5.71
N ALA A 79 0.91 20.58 6.80
CA ALA A 79 -0.53 20.56 7.00
C ALA A 79 -1.33 19.74 5.95
N LYS A 80 -0.67 18.84 5.21
CA LYS A 80 -1.31 17.84 4.34
C LYS A 80 -1.16 16.45 4.92
N PHE A 81 -2.07 15.57 4.53
CA PHE A 81 -2.00 14.15 4.82
C PHE A 81 -1.45 13.45 3.58
N ASN A 82 -0.59 12.45 3.78
CA ASN A 82 -0.34 11.45 2.77
C ASN A 82 -0.09 10.09 3.40
N VAL A 83 -0.14 9.04 2.59
CA VAL A 83 0.01 7.66 3.00
C VAL A 83 1.13 7.01 2.20
N PHE A 84 1.99 6.28 2.91
CA PHE A 84 2.97 5.38 2.34
C PHE A 84 2.48 3.94 2.54
N VAL A 85 2.31 3.20 1.45
CA VAL A 85 1.85 1.81 1.49
C VAL A 85 3.05 0.90 1.35
N LEU A 86 3.20 -0.02 2.30
CA LEU A 86 4.27 -1.01 2.30
C LEU A 86 3.74 -2.30 1.68
N THR A 87 4.49 -2.85 0.74
CA THR A 87 4.14 -4.06 -0.01
C THR A 87 5.27 -5.07 0.07
N LEU A 88 4.93 -6.35 0.12
CA LEU A 88 5.85 -7.47 0.06
C LEU A 88 5.66 -8.20 -1.26
N LYS A 89 6.75 -8.47 -1.96
CA LYS A 89 6.77 -9.32 -3.14
C LYS A 89 7.23 -10.74 -2.77
N SER A 90 6.88 -11.72 -3.61
CA SER A 90 7.22 -13.13 -3.39
C SER A 90 8.72 -13.40 -3.21
N ASP A 91 9.58 -12.56 -3.79
CA ASP A 91 11.05 -12.62 -3.66
C ASP A 91 11.59 -12.04 -2.33
N GLY A 92 10.70 -11.57 -1.44
CA GLY A 92 11.07 -10.97 -0.16
C GLY A 92 11.43 -9.49 -0.24
N THR A 93 11.28 -8.86 -1.41
CA THR A 93 11.45 -7.41 -1.56
C THR A 93 10.29 -6.69 -0.89
N VAL A 94 10.62 -5.64 -0.13
CA VAL A 94 9.63 -4.75 0.48
C VAL A 94 9.76 -3.38 -0.15
N THR A 95 8.64 -2.83 -0.61
CA THR A 95 8.57 -1.52 -1.27
C THR A 95 7.64 -0.60 -0.49
N ALA A 96 8.06 0.64 -0.25
CA ALA A 96 7.20 1.70 0.25
C ALA A 96 6.83 2.65 -0.89
N THR A 97 5.53 2.74 -1.20
CA THR A 97 5.02 3.59 -2.29
C THR A 97 4.19 4.72 -1.71
N MET A 98 4.45 5.96 -2.14
CA MET A 98 3.72 7.15 -1.70
C MET A 98 2.44 7.35 -2.50
N GLY A 99 1.34 7.67 -1.82
CA GLY A 99 0.09 8.11 -2.44
C GLY A 99 0.10 9.56 -2.90
N THR A 100 -1.09 10.09 -3.22
CA THR A 100 -1.27 11.52 -3.51
C THR A 100 -1.79 12.24 -2.28
N GLU A 101 -1.12 13.33 -1.90
CA GLU A 101 -1.45 14.08 -0.70
C GLU A 101 -2.82 14.76 -0.78
N GLY A 102 -3.47 14.88 0.39
CA GLY A 102 -4.78 15.50 0.57
C GLY A 102 -4.78 16.53 1.69
N ALA A 103 -5.68 17.52 1.62
CA ALA A 103 -5.86 18.49 2.71
C ALA A 103 -6.51 17.86 3.97
N THR A 104 -7.20 16.74 3.77
CA THR A 104 -7.82 15.93 4.82
C THR A 104 -7.48 14.47 4.55
N ILE A 105 -7.57 13.61 5.57
CA ILE A 105 -7.26 12.18 5.41
C ILE A 105 -8.13 11.51 4.34
N GLY A 106 -9.40 11.91 4.22
CA GLY A 106 -10.33 11.38 3.22
C GLY A 106 -10.08 11.88 1.80
N ALA A 107 -9.23 12.88 1.62
CA ALA A 107 -8.81 13.38 0.30
C ALA A 107 -7.50 12.74 -0.18
N VAL A 108 -6.85 11.90 0.65
CA VAL A 108 -5.65 11.16 0.25
C VAL A 108 -6.03 10.06 -0.72
N VAL A 109 -5.33 9.99 -1.85
CA VAL A 109 -5.47 8.89 -2.80
C VAL A 109 -4.36 7.89 -2.52
N LEU A 110 -4.74 6.67 -2.13
CA LEU A 110 -3.80 5.58 -1.92
C LEU A 110 -3.11 5.21 -3.25
N PRO A 111 -1.81 4.87 -3.22
CA PRO A 111 -1.09 4.46 -4.43
C PRO A 111 -1.66 3.16 -5.00
N ALA A 112 -1.50 2.95 -6.30
CA ALA A 112 -1.83 1.67 -6.91
C ALA A 112 -0.91 0.56 -6.36
N ILE A 113 -1.49 -0.57 -5.97
CA ILE A 113 -0.76 -1.76 -5.51
C ILE A 113 -0.38 -2.58 -6.75
N PRO A 114 0.90 -2.94 -6.94
CA PRO A 114 1.30 -3.81 -8.04
C PRO A 114 0.59 -5.17 -8.01
N THR A 115 0.19 -5.65 -9.19
CA THR A 115 -0.51 -6.93 -9.38
C THR A 115 0.43 -8.12 -9.24
N ASN A 116 1.02 -8.34 -8.05
CA ASN A 116 1.75 -9.54 -7.59
C ASN A 116 2.35 -9.33 -6.18
N GLU A 117 1.83 -8.37 -5.41
CA GLU A 117 2.38 -7.98 -4.12
C GLU A 117 1.29 -7.99 -3.05
N ALA A 118 1.67 -8.36 -1.83
CA ALA A 118 0.80 -8.34 -0.66
C ALA A 118 1.02 -7.05 0.12
N VAL A 119 -0.04 -6.39 0.55
CA VAL A 119 0.07 -5.20 1.41
C VAL A 119 0.45 -5.62 2.82
N ILE A 120 1.54 -5.02 3.33
CA ILE A 120 2.02 -5.21 4.70
C ILE A 120 1.24 -4.31 5.65
N GLY A 121 1.04 -3.08 5.22
CA GLY A 121 0.42 -2.03 6.01
C GLY A 121 0.66 -0.68 5.38
N MET A 122 0.38 0.37 6.14
CA MET A 122 0.56 1.73 5.68
C MET A 122 1.01 2.65 6.81
N VAL A 123 1.73 3.70 6.44
CA VAL A 123 2.14 4.78 7.33
C VAL A 123 1.50 6.07 6.87
N ILE A 124 0.71 6.66 7.74
CA ILE A 124 0.09 7.97 7.53
C ILE A 124 1.04 9.02 8.06
N ILE A 125 1.28 10.06 7.26
CA ILE A 125 2.13 11.19 7.61
C ILE A 125 1.31 12.48 7.49
N ASN A 126 1.38 13.30 8.53
CA ASN A 126 0.76 14.62 8.59
C ASN A 126 1.69 15.59 9.34
N PRO A 127 2.67 16.20 8.66
CA PRO A 127 3.53 17.20 9.28
C PRO A 127 2.71 18.42 9.68
N THR A 128 2.82 18.83 10.94
CA THR A 128 2.13 20.02 11.49
C THR A 128 3.08 21.04 12.09
N GLY A 129 4.37 20.75 12.11
CA GLY A 129 5.40 21.64 12.63
C GLY A 129 5.93 22.60 11.57
N THR A 130 7.23 22.87 11.59
CA THR A 130 7.88 23.76 10.62
C THR A 130 8.47 22.96 9.46
N GLY A 131 7.83 23.08 8.29
CA GLY A 131 8.34 22.53 7.03
C GLY A 131 7.64 21.25 6.59
N ASN A 132 8.17 20.67 5.51
CA ASN A 132 7.64 19.45 4.91
C ASN A 132 8.32 18.23 5.53
N PHE A 133 7.62 17.11 5.58
CA PHE A 133 8.26 15.82 5.82
C PHE A 133 8.94 15.37 4.53
N VAL A 134 10.23 15.03 4.59
CA VAL A 134 10.98 14.47 3.46
C VAL A 134 11.45 13.06 3.84
N GLY A 135 10.94 12.07 3.12
CA GLY A 135 11.27 10.67 3.33
C GLY A 135 12.77 10.40 3.19
N GLY A 136 13.32 9.59 4.10
CA GLY A 136 14.74 9.24 4.13
C GLY A 136 15.64 10.28 4.80
N THR A 137 15.12 11.47 5.13
CA THR A 137 15.89 12.52 5.82
C THR A 137 15.22 13.01 7.10
N THR A 138 13.90 13.24 7.08
CA THR A 138 13.17 13.69 8.27
C THR A 138 12.88 12.48 9.16
N GLU A 139 13.25 12.55 10.44
CA GLU A 139 12.92 11.51 11.41
C GLU A 139 11.40 11.45 11.64
N LEU A 140 10.85 10.25 11.81
CA LEU A 140 9.40 10.05 12.00
C LEU A 140 8.91 10.55 13.36
N ASP A 141 9.81 10.74 14.33
CA ASP A 141 9.58 11.34 15.65
C ASP A 141 10.15 12.77 15.77
N ASP A 142 10.48 13.42 14.65
CA ASP A 142 11.07 14.76 14.65
C ASP A 142 10.14 15.77 15.35
N ALA A 143 10.64 16.40 16.43
CA ALA A 143 9.86 17.33 17.24
C ALA A 143 9.60 18.68 16.57
N THR A 144 10.34 19.01 15.51
CA THR A 144 10.29 20.30 14.81
C THR A 144 9.35 20.25 13.61
N VAL A 145 9.47 19.23 12.76
CA VAL A 145 8.56 18.98 11.63
C VAL A 145 7.25 18.36 12.12
N ALA A 146 7.28 17.64 13.25
CA ALA A 146 6.15 16.94 13.84
C ALA A 146 5.36 16.13 12.80
N PRO A 147 5.93 15.05 12.22
CA PRO A 147 5.30 14.29 11.13
C PRO A 147 3.99 13.58 11.51
N ASN A 148 3.71 13.44 12.83
CA ASN A 148 2.55 12.73 13.37
C ASN A 148 2.34 11.35 12.72
N ALA A 149 3.42 10.58 12.64
CA ALA A 149 3.41 9.29 11.96
C ALA A 149 2.46 8.31 12.67
N VAL A 150 1.52 7.74 11.90
CA VAL A 150 0.62 6.68 12.36
C VAL A 150 0.89 5.41 11.56
N TYR A 151 1.11 4.31 12.28
CA TYR A 151 1.40 2.99 11.70
C TYR A 151 0.15 2.13 11.74
N LEU A 152 -0.23 1.58 10.58
CA LEU A 152 -1.38 0.69 10.44
C LEU A 152 -0.93 -0.63 9.84
N ASP A 153 -1.01 -1.69 10.63
CA ASP A 153 -0.79 -3.05 10.13
C ASP A 153 -2.00 -3.55 9.33
N MET A 154 -1.74 -4.23 8.22
CA MET A 154 -2.78 -4.91 7.46
C MET A 154 -2.57 -6.42 7.47
N VAL A 155 -3.57 -7.12 8.01
CA VAL A 155 -3.58 -8.60 8.11
C VAL A 155 -4.67 -9.21 7.23
N TYR A 156 -5.55 -8.37 6.68
CA TYR A 156 -6.62 -8.80 5.79
C TYR A 156 -6.26 -8.54 4.33
N PRO A 157 -6.75 -9.36 3.40
CA PRO A 157 -6.53 -9.15 1.98
C PRO A 157 -7.24 -7.85 1.57
N ILE A 158 -6.46 -6.78 1.44
CA ILE A 158 -6.93 -5.47 0.99
C ILE A 158 -6.18 -5.13 -0.28
N ASN A 159 -6.94 -4.94 -1.36
CA ASN A 159 -6.43 -4.39 -2.60
C ASN A 159 -7.46 -3.42 -3.20
N TRP A 160 -7.27 -2.12 -2.95
CA TRP A 160 -8.18 -1.07 -3.42
C TRP A 160 -8.01 -0.76 -4.92
N THR A 161 -6.88 -1.12 -5.52
CA THR A 161 -6.60 -0.90 -6.96
C THR A 161 -7.51 -1.74 -7.86
N LEU A 162 -8.17 -2.75 -7.31
CA LEU A 162 -9.08 -3.60 -8.08
C LEU A 162 -10.45 -2.96 -8.31
N MET A 163 -10.79 -1.86 -7.62
CA MET A 163 -12.07 -1.16 -7.73
C MET A 163 -12.16 -0.16 -8.91
N GLU A 164 -11.11 0.03 -9.70
CA GLU A 164 -11.05 1.10 -10.72
C GLU A 164 -11.95 0.89 -11.96
N ASN A 165 -12.88 -0.07 -12.00
CA ASN A 165 -13.80 -0.26 -13.13
C ASN A 165 -15.13 -0.92 -12.74
N LEU A 166 -15.92 -0.25 -11.90
CA LEU A 166 -17.35 -0.53 -11.74
C LEU A 166 -18.16 0.76 -11.97
#